data_AF-A0A6L3X816-F1
#
_entry.id   AF-A0A6L3X816-F1
#
_cell.length_a   1.000
_cell.length_b   1.000
_cell.length_c   1.000
_cell.angle_alpha   90.00
_cell.angle_beta   90.00
_cell.angle_gamma   90.00
#
_symmetry.space_group_name_H-M   'P 1'
#
loop_
_entity.id
_entity.type
_entity.pdbx_description
1 polymer ?
#
loop_
_entity_poly.entity_id
_entity_poly.type
_entity_poly.pdbx_seq_one_letter_code
_entity_poly.pdbx_strand_id
1 'polypeptide(L)'
;MLTVPGLCWLCRMPLAMSAWGVCSVCTRALGYLKGCPQCGLPAVSQTLPCGRCLKKAPPWSALVAVDDYVLPLSRLVHQFKFSSQTALAQPLARLLLLAVL
;
A
#
# COMPACT_ATOMS: atom_id res chain seq x y z
N MET A 1 -10.32 27.23 16.01
CA MET A 1 -10.63 25.92 15.42
C MET A 1 -9.80 24.87 16.15
N LEU A 2 -10.44 23.94 16.86
CA LEU A 2 -9.75 22.81 17.49
C LEU A 2 -9.32 21.85 16.38
N THR A 3 -8.07 21.94 15.93
CA THR A 3 -7.46 20.90 15.09
C THR A 3 -7.25 19.68 15.99
N VAL A 4 -8.21 18.74 16.01
CA VAL A 4 -7.96 17.42 16.59
C VAL A 4 -6.85 16.80 15.75
N PRO A 5 -5.64 16.58 16.29
CA PRO A 5 -4.56 16.01 15.50
C PRO A 5 -4.96 14.61 15.06
N GLY A 6 -5.01 14.38 13.75
CA GLY A 6 -5.16 13.04 13.23
C GLY A 6 -3.94 12.22 13.63
N LEU A 7 -4.15 11.07 14.28
CA LEU A 7 -3.07 10.16 14.61
C LEU A 7 -2.80 9.22 13.45
N CYS A 8 -1.56 8.80 13.27
CA CYS A 8 -1.20 7.76 12.32
C CYS A 8 -1.94 6.45 12.65
N TRP A 9 -2.57 5.84 11.65
CA TRP A 9 -3.28 4.56 11.81
C TRP A 9 -2.37 3.40 12.21
N LEU A 10 -1.06 3.51 11.97
CA LEU A 10 -0.07 2.48 12.30
C LEU A 10 0.61 2.72 13.66
N CYS A 11 1.32 3.85 13.82
CA CYS A 11 2.11 4.12 15.03
C CYS A 11 1.41 5.00 16.07
N ARG A 12 0.21 5.51 15.79
CA ARG A 12 -0.56 6.41 16.68
C ARG A 12 0.14 7.74 17.03
N MET A 13 1.24 8.09 16.37
CA MET A 13 1.88 9.40 16.53
C MET A 13 1.07 10.51 15.82
N PRO A 14 1.14 11.76 16.28
CA PRO A 14 0.47 12.90 15.64
C PRO A 14 0.92 13.12 14.19
N LEU A 15 -0.03 13.35 13.29
CA LEU A 15 0.24 13.75 11.92
C LEU A 15 0.18 15.27 11.77
N ALA A 16 1.16 15.83 11.06
CA ALA A 16 1.09 17.21 10.58
C ALA A 16 -0.10 17.43 9.63
N MET A 17 -0.44 16.41 8.83
CA MET A 17 -1.61 16.40 7.95
C MET A 17 -2.48 15.18 8.26
N SER A 18 -3.57 15.40 8.99
CA SER A 18 -4.52 14.34 9.38
C SER A 18 -5.09 13.57 8.19
N ALA A 19 -5.31 14.26 7.06
CA ALA A 19 -5.81 13.69 5.81
C ALA A 19 -4.92 12.58 5.21
N TRP A 20 -3.65 12.48 5.62
CA TRP A 20 -2.76 11.43 5.10
C TRP A 20 -2.99 10.08 5.76
N GLY A 21 -3.46 10.04 7.01
CA GLY A 21 -3.75 8.84 7.79
C GLY A 21 -2.55 7.97 8.18
N VAL A 22 -1.50 7.90 7.37
CA VAL A 22 -0.24 7.20 7.68
C VAL A 22 0.92 8.18 7.58
N CYS A 23 1.78 8.20 8.60
CA CYS A 23 2.93 9.11 8.64
C CYS A 23 4.04 8.65 7.68
N SER A 24 4.91 9.57 7.29
CA SER A 24 6.03 9.31 6.38
C SER A 24 6.97 8.21 6.87
N VAL A 25 7.20 8.12 8.19
CA VAL A 25 8.03 7.08 8.80
C VAL A 25 7.42 5.70 8.59
N CYS A 26 6.12 5.54 8.91
CA CYS A 26 5.43 4.27 8.71
C CYS A 26 5.31 3.92 7.22
N THR A 27 5.03 4.89 6.35
CA THR A 27 4.99 4.64 4.91
C THR A 27 6.33 4.15 4.37
N ARG A 28 7.46 4.75 4.79
CA ARG A 28 8.80 4.33 4.37
C ARG A 28 9.22 2.97 4.91
N ALA A 29 8.66 2.57 6.06
CA ALA A 29 8.91 1.27 6.65
C ALA A 29 8.18 0.12 5.92
N LEU A 30 7.21 0.43 5.06
CA LEU A 30 6.52 -0.57 4.24
C LEU A 30 7.47 -1.10 3.16
N GLY A 31 7.47 -2.42 3.00
CA GLY A 31 8.27 -3.11 2.02
C GLY A 31 7.53 -3.15 0.69
N TYR A 32 7.64 -2.09 -0.13
CA TYR A 32 7.11 -2.12 -1.49
C TYR A 32 7.56 -3.41 -2.18
N LEU A 33 6.59 -4.22 -2.59
CA LEU A 33 6.87 -5.57 -3.09
C LEU A 33 7.67 -5.49 -4.38
N LYS A 34 8.87 -6.04 -4.32
CA LYS A 34 9.81 -6.10 -5.44
C LYS A 34 9.54 -7.38 -6.24
N GLY A 35 8.53 -7.33 -7.11
CA GLY A 35 8.13 -8.42 -7.98
C GLY A 35 8.33 -8.09 -9.46
N CYS A 36 7.90 -9.02 -10.31
CA CYS A 36 7.72 -8.78 -11.74
C CYS A 36 6.79 -7.57 -11.94
N PRO A 37 7.15 -6.58 -12.76
CA PRO A 37 6.33 -5.37 -12.94
C PRO A 37 4.95 -5.67 -13.54
N GLN A 38 4.79 -6.83 -14.19
CA GLN A 38 3.54 -7.21 -14.84
C GLN A 38 2.67 -8.14 -13.99
N CYS A 39 3.21 -9.23 -13.44
CA CYS A 39 2.43 -10.20 -12.67
C CYS A 39 2.58 -10.09 -11.14
N GLY A 40 3.47 -9.27 -10.62
CA GLY A 40 3.70 -9.09 -9.18
C GLY A 40 4.41 -10.26 -8.48
N LEU A 41 4.64 -11.40 -9.16
CA LEU A 41 5.33 -12.55 -8.57
C LEU A 41 6.82 -12.28 -8.38
N PRO A 42 7.50 -12.97 -7.45
CA PRO A 42 8.94 -12.85 -7.25
C PRO A 42 9.70 -13.00 -8.58
N ALA A 43 10.55 -12.01 -8.87
CA ALA A 43 11.34 -11.96 -10.08
C ALA A 43 12.73 -11.39 -9.78
N VAL A 44 13.72 -11.78 -10.58
CA VAL A 44 15.11 -11.30 -10.45
C VAL A 44 15.22 -9.82 -10.79
N SER A 45 14.47 -9.37 -11.80
CA SER A 45 14.40 -7.97 -12.19
C SER A 45 13.03 -7.39 -11.84
N GLN A 46 13.04 -6.16 -11.31
CA GLN A 46 11.85 -5.35 -11.03
C GLN A 46 11.42 -4.51 -12.23
N THR A 47 12.28 -4.33 -13.23
CA THR A 47 12.02 -3.50 -14.41
C THR A 47 11.68 -4.32 -15.64
N LEU A 48 12.08 -5.60 -15.68
CA LEU A 48 11.84 -6.50 -16.80
C LEU A 48 10.74 -7.51 -16.46
N PRO A 49 9.79 -7.77 -17.37
CA PRO A 49 8.82 -8.84 -17.21
C PRO A 49 9.52 -10.20 -17.02
N CYS A 50 9.00 -11.02 -16.11
CA CYS A 50 9.52 -12.37 -15.91
C CYS A 50 9.24 -13.26 -17.13
N GLY A 51 9.96 -14.39 -17.25
CA GLY A 51 9.82 -15.28 -18.41
C GLY A 51 8.39 -15.83 -18.64
N ARG A 52 7.57 -15.92 -17.59
CA ARG A 52 6.15 -16.30 -17.70
C ARG A 52 5.35 -15.21 -18.43
N CYS A 53 5.54 -13.96 -18.03
CA CYS A 53 4.89 -12.80 -18.65
C CYS A 53 5.33 -12.58 -20.10
N LEU A 54 6.62 -12.82 -20.41
CA LEU A 54 7.11 -12.74 -21.79
C LEU A 54 6.48 -13.80 -22.71
N LYS A 55 6.28 -15.02 -22.21
CA LYS A 55 5.63 -16.10 -23.00
C LYS A 55 4.12 -15.88 -23.15
N LYS A 56 3.47 -15.44 -22.07
CA LYS A 56 2.04 -15.18 -22.02
C LYS A 56 1.76 -14.02 -21.09
N ALA A 57 1.53 -12.86 -21.68
CA ALA A 57 1.18 -11.66 -20.95
C ALA A 57 -0.16 -11.86 -20.19
N PRO A 58 -0.27 -11.47 -18.91
CA PRO A 58 -1.56 -11.32 -18.25
C PRO A 58 -2.44 -10.25 -18.95
N PRO A 59 -3.76 -10.24 -18.69
CA PRO A 59 -4.69 -9.30 -19.31
C PRO A 59 -4.58 -7.85 -18.77
N TRP A 60 -3.68 -7.60 -17.82
CA TRP A 60 -3.39 -6.28 -17.27
C TRP A 60 -1.94 -5.86 -17.57
N SER A 61 -1.69 -4.54 -17.55
CA SER A 61 -0.38 -3.96 -17.86
C SER A 61 0.62 -4.04 -16.70
N ALA A 62 0.15 -3.85 -15.47
CA ALA A 62 0.99 -3.88 -14.28
C ALA A 62 0.18 -4.33 -13.05
N LEU A 63 0.85 -5.00 -12.12
CA LEU A 63 0.30 -5.31 -10.80
C LEU A 63 1.01 -4.44 -9.77
N VAL A 64 0.25 -3.64 -9.04
CA VAL A 64 0.77 -2.73 -8.01
C VAL A 64 0.39 -3.27 -6.64
N ALA A 65 1.38 -3.39 -5.76
CA ALA A 65 1.19 -3.79 -4.38
C ALA A 65 2.03 -2.91 -3.43
N VAL A 66 1.45 -2.57 -2.28
CA VAL A 66 2.10 -1.72 -1.27
C VAL A 66 3.04 -2.55 -0.39
N ASP A 67 2.61 -3.74 0.03
CA ASP A 67 3.34 -4.67 0.89
C ASP A 67 2.66 -6.05 0.80
N ASP A 68 3.22 -7.05 1.47
CA ASP A 68 2.56 -8.33 1.69
C ASP A 68 1.29 -8.16 2.54
N TYR A 69 0.36 -9.12 2.40
CA TYR A 69 -0.87 -9.15 3.20
C TYR A 69 -0.59 -9.68 4.62
N VAL A 70 0.25 -8.97 5.36
CA VAL A 70 0.68 -9.30 6.73
C VAL A 70 0.47 -8.09 7.66
N LEU A 71 0.68 -8.30 8.96
CA LEU A 71 0.65 -7.20 9.92
C LEU A 71 1.75 -6.17 9.58
N PRO A 72 1.50 -4.86 9.78
CA PRO A 72 0.30 -4.28 10.39
C PRO A 72 -0.83 -3.95 9.38
N LEU A 73 -0.57 -4.00 8.07
CA LEU A 73 -1.52 -3.57 7.04
C LEU A 73 -2.73 -4.50 6.91
N SER A 74 -2.55 -5.80 7.08
CA SER A 74 -3.65 -6.78 7.01
C SER A 74 -4.78 -6.43 7.98
N ARG A 75 -4.46 -5.92 9.17
CA ARG A 75 -5.44 -5.46 10.16
C ARG A 75 -6.22 -4.25 9.66
N LEU A 76 -5.56 -3.25 9.08
CA LEU A 76 -6.22 -2.06 8.55
C LEU A 76 -7.12 -2.43 7.34
N VAL A 77 -6.64 -3.29 6.45
CA VAL A 77 -7.43 -3.77 5.30
C VAL A 77 -8.65 -4.57 5.80
N HIS A 78 -8.50 -5.41 6.81
CA HIS A 78 -9.61 -6.15 7.40
C HIS A 78 -10.64 -5.19 8.04
N GLN A 79 -10.18 -4.20 8.81
CA GLN A 79 -11.06 -3.19 9.43
C GLN A 79 -11.85 -2.40 8.38
N PHE A 80 -11.21 -2.04 7.28
CA PHE A 80 -11.87 -1.39 6.15
C PHE A 80 -12.92 -2.29 5.50
N LYS A 81 -12.57 -3.55 5.18
CA LYS A 81 -13.46 -4.48 4.46
C LYS A 81 -14.63 -5.00 5.29
N PHE A 82 -14.42 -5.25 6.59
CA PHE A 82 -15.34 -6.06 7.39
C PHE A 82 -15.79 -5.39 8.70
N SER A 83 -15.24 -4.23 9.06
CA SER A 83 -15.61 -3.52 10.29
C SER A 83 -16.16 -2.11 10.01
N SER A 84 -16.59 -1.85 8.78
CA SER A 84 -17.18 -0.57 8.35
C SER A 84 -16.33 0.67 8.65
N GLN A 85 -15.01 0.52 8.78
CA GLN A 85 -14.08 1.63 9.04
C GLN A 85 -13.77 2.38 7.73
N THR A 86 -14.75 3.09 7.19
CA THR A 86 -14.65 3.83 5.92
C THR A 86 -13.59 4.93 5.94
N ALA A 87 -13.25 5.46 7.13
CA ALA A 87 -12.16 6.41 7.32
C ALA A 87 -10.78 5.88 6.88
N LEU A 88 -10.62 4.55 6.75
CA LEU A 88 -9.40 3.91 6.23
C LEU A 88 -9.31 3.93 4.70
N ALA A 89 -10.39 4.28 3.98
CA ALA A 89 -10.40 4.30 2.52
C ALA A 89 -9.33 5.24 1.95
N GLN A 90 -9.32 6.50 2.39
CA GLN A 90 -8.37 7.51 1.92
C GLN A 90 -6.90 7.19 2.30
N PRO A 91 -6.58 6.81 3.55
CA PRO A 91 -5.23 6.37 3.91
C PRO A 91 -4.74 5.18 3.07
N LEU A 92 -5.57 4.15 2.87
CA LEU A 92 -5.19 2.97 2.08
C LEU A 92 -5.05 3.30 0.59
N ALA A 93 -5.94 4.13 0.02
CA ALA A 93 -5.84 4.59 -1.36
C ALA A 93 -4.58 5.44 -1.58
N ARG A 94 -4.20 6.27 -0.61
CA ARG A 94 -2.95 7.04 -0.68
C ARG A 94 -1.72 6.14 -0.69
N LEU A 95 -1.70 5.07 0.09
CA LEU A 95 -0.59 4.11 0.06
C LEU A 95 -0.45 3.45 -1.32
N LEU A 96 -1.57 3.09 -1.96
CA LEU A 96 -1.57 2.59 -3.33
C LEU A 96 -1.05 3.63 -4.33
N LEU A 97 -1.50 4.88 -4.21
CA LEU A 97 -1.01 5.97 -5.06
C LEU A 97 0.51 6.14 -4.94
N LEU A 98 1.05 6.11 -3.72
CA LEU A 98 2.49 6.18 -3.46
C LEU A 98 3.27 4.94 -3.90
N ALA A 99 2.62 3.84 -4.25
CA ALA A 99 3.27 2.66 -4.84
C ALA A 99 3.38 2.75 -6.37
N VAL A 100 2.63 3.67 -6.99
CA VAL A 100 2.63 3.92 -8.45
C VAL A 100 3.55 5.07 -8.82
N LEU A 101 3.64 6.08 -7.95
CA LEU A 101 4.49 7.27 -8.12
C LEU A 101 5.95 6.97 -7.75
#